data_AF-A0A925SAM7-F1
#
_entry.id   AF-A0A925SAM7-F1
#
_cell.length_a   1.000
_cell.length_b   1.000
_cell.length_c   1.000
_cell.angle_alpha   90.00
_cell.angle_beta   90.00
_cell.angle_gamma   90.00
#
_symmetry.space_group_name_H-M   'P 1'
#
loop_
_entity.id
_entity.type
_entity.pdbx_description
1 polymer ?
#
loop_
_entity_poly.entity_id
_entity_poly.type
_entity_poly.pdbx_seq_one_letter_code
_entity_poly.pdbx_strand_id
1 'polypeptide(L)'
;MPASKSKEASSEAAALGKTRQHTGDGALIVLSGPSGVGKGTVVARVLGDVAGLTRSVSVTTRKLRMAEQEGVDYFFTDRESFEQMKERGHFIESAEFAGNYYGTPR
;
A
#
# COMPACT_ATOMS: atom_id res chain seq x y z
N MET A 1 -4.24 4.13 -37.94
CA MET A 1 -3.10 3.21 -37.73
C MET A 1 -1.86 4.06 -37.55
N PRO A 2 -1.03 3.87 -36.51
CA PRO A 2 -0.99 2.79 -35.51
C PRO A 2 -1.74 3.19 -34.22
N ALA A 3 -2.51 2.34 -33.54
CA ALA A 3 -2.24 1.03 -32.95
C ALA A 3 -1.42 1.09 -31.64
N SER A 4 -2.10 0.64 -30.58
CA SER A 4 -1.60 -0.01 -29.36
C SER A 4 -0.75 0.79 -28.36
N LYS A 5 -1.41 1.22 -27.28
CA LYS A 5 -0.88 1.11 -25.90
C LYS A 5 -1.93 0.46 -25.00
N SER A 6 -2.34 -0.75 -25.36
CA SER A 6 -3.32 -1.56 -24.63
C SER A 6 -2.66 -2.77 -23.94
N LYS A 7 -1.39 -2.66 -23.53
CA LYS A 7 -0.63 -3.79 -22.98
C LYS A 7 0.12 -3.57 -21.67
N GLU A 8 0.16 -2.36 -21.09
CA GLU A 8 0.97 -2.12 -19.88
C GLU A 8 0.21 -2.25 -18.56
N ALA A 9 -1.12 -2.04 -18.53
CA ALA A 9 -1.94 -2.19 -17.33
C ALA A 9 -2.05 -3.64 -16.80
N SER A 10 -1.67 -4.63 -17.61
CA SER A 10 -1.76 -6.05 -17.26
C SER A 10 -0.60 -6.53 -16.37
N SER A 11 0.47 -5.74 -16.19
CA SER A 11 1.69 -6.24 -15.51
C SER A 11 1.84 -5.77 -14.05
N GLU A 12 1.18 -4.69 -13.64
CA GLU A 12 1.34 -4.12 -12.29
C GLU A 12 0.42 -4.77 -11.24
N ALA A 13 -0.76 -5.26 -11.64
CA ALA A 13 -1.61 -6.07 -10.77
C ALA A 13 -0.92 -7.37 -10.29
N ALA A 14 0.10 -7.83 -11.03
CA ALA A 14 0.88 -9.01 -10.66
C ALA A 14 1.87 -8.75 -9.49
N ALA A 15 2.18 -7.49 -9.18
CA ALA A 15 3.06 -7.13 -8.07
C ALA A 15 2.37 -7.24 -6.69
N LEU A 16 1.03 -7.16 -6.65
CA LEU A 16 0.24 -7.43 -5.44
C LEU A 16 0.24 -8.91 -5.03
N GLY A 17 0.78 -9.82 -5.86
CA GLY A 17 0.67 -11.27 -5.68
C GLY A 17 1.84 -11.96 -4.98
N LYS A 18 2.86 -11.25 -4.50
CA LYS A 18 4.03 -11.88 -3.82
C LYS A 18 4.04 -11.66 -2.31
N THR A 19 2.92 -11.92 -1.65
CA THR A 19 2.88 -12.07 -0.19
C THR A 19 3.61 -13.37 0.15
N ARG A 20 4.75 -13.29 0.86
CA ARG A 20 5.37 -14.48 1.46
C ARG A 20 4.32 -15.11 2.37
N GLN A 21 3.87 -16.32 2.04
CA GLN A 21 2.98 -17.06 2.90
C GLN A 21 3.75 -17.42 4.18
N HIS A 22 3.44 -16.72 5.27
CA HIS A 22 3.90 -17.10 6.59
C HIS A 22 3.06 -18.30 7.05
N THR A 23 3.68 -19.46 7.17
CA THR A 23 3.03 -20.73 7.52
C THR A 23 2.87 -20.92 9.05
N GLY A 24 2.45 -19.87 9.75
CA GLY A 24 2.15 -19.86 11.20
C GLY A 24 1.34 -18.62 11.59
N ASP A 25 0.76 -18.61 12.80
CA ASP A 25 -0.07 -17.51 13.32
C ASP A 25 0.74 -16.20 13.42
N GLY A 26 0.79 -15.43 12.34
CA GLY A 26 1.40 -14.11 12.32
C GLY A 26 0.58 -13.12 13.16
N ALA A 27 1.25 -12.32 13.99
CA ALA A 27 0.58 -11.28 14.76
C ALA A 27 0.39 -10.01 13.91
N LEU A 28 -0.86 -9.52 13.81
CA LEU A 28 -1.15 -8.19 13.28
C LEU A 28 -0.89 -7.14 14.36
N ILE A 29 0.07 -6.25 14.10
CA ILE A 29 0.41 -5.15 15.02
C ILE A 29 -0.12 -3.84 14.45
N VAL A 30 -0.97 -3.16 15.20
CA VAL A 30 -1.52 -1.84 14.83
C VAL A 30 -0.90 -0.76 15.70
N LEU A 31 -0.14 0.15 15.09
CA LEU A 31 0.40 1.33 15.76
C LEU A 31 -0.47 2.56 15.42
N SER A 32 -1.16 3.13 16.43
CA SER A 32 -2.07 4.26 16.28
C SER A 32 -1.63 5.49 17.07
N GLY A 33 -2.18 6.66 16.74
CA GLY A 33 -1.87 7.94 17.37
C GLY A 33 -2.09 9.14 16.43
N PRO A 34 -2.14 10.40 16.95
CA PRO A 34 -2.38 11.60 16.14
C PRO A 34 -1.36 11.81 15.01
N SER A 35 -1.70 12.65 14.03
CA SER A 35 -0.73 13.10 13.04
C SER A 35 0.43 13.84 13.71
N GLY A 36 1.66 13.63 13.25
CA GLY A 36 2.86 14.29 13.81
C GLY A 36 3.46 13.66 15.08
N VAL A 37 2.82 12.66 15.72
CA VAL A 37 3.34 12.03 16.95
C VAL A 37 4.60 11.16 16.74
N GLY A 38 5.03 10.95 15.50
CA GLY A 38 6.25 10.18 15.18
C GLY A 38 6.05 8.68 14.91
N LYS A 39 4.82 8.23 14.60
CA LYS A 39 4.54 6.81 14.26
C LYS A 39 5.48 6.25 13.17
N GLY A 40 5.69 7.03 12.10
CA GLY A 40 6.59 6.62 11.01
C GLY A 40 8.02 6.40 11.48
N THR A 41 8.52 7.24 12.39
CA THR A 41 9.85 7.11 13.00
C THR A 41 9.98 5.82 13.80
N VAL A 42 8.97 5.49 14.61
CA VAL A 42 8.94 4.24 15.38
C VAL A 42 8.93 3.02 14.45
N VAL A 43 8.05 3.03 13.44
CA VAL A 43 7.95 1.93 12.45
C VAL A 43 9.27 1.72 11.72
N ALA A 44 9.91 2.80 11.24
CA ALA A 44 11.18 2.72 10.53
C ALA A 44 12.30 2.08 11.38
N ARG A 45 12.35 2.40 12.68
CA ARG A 45 13.32 1.83 13.60
C ARG A 45 13.04 0.35 13.89
N VAL A 46 11.80 0.01 14.26
CA VAL A 46 11.44 -1.36 14.65
C VAL A 46 11.58 -2.35 13.49
N LEU A 47 11.32 -1.93 12.25
CA LEU A 47 11.51 -2.77 11.06
C LEU A 47 12.98 -3.17 10.83
N GLY A 48 13.95 -2.36 11.28
CA GLY A 48 15.37 -2.69 11.22
C GLY A 48 15.84 -3.59 12.36
N ASP A 49 15.18 -3.49 13.52
CA ASP A 49 15.61 -4.15 14.75
C ASP A 49 14.95 -5.54 14.96
N VAL A 50 13.76 -5.78 14.39
CA VAL A 50 12.96 -7.00 14.63
C VAL A 50 12.93 -7.90 13.41
N ALA A 51 13.65 -9.01 13.47
CA ALA A 51 13.60 -10.05 12.44
C ALA A 51 12.19 -10.64 12.30
N GLY A 52 11.73 -10.82 11.06
CA GLY A 52 10.41 -11.39 10.76
C GLY A 52 9.26 -10.39 10.78
N LEU A 53 9.49 -9.13 11.17
CA LEU A 53 8.50 -8.07 11.03
C LEU A 53 8.46 -7.56 9.59
N THR A 54 7.26 -7.36 9.05
CA THR A 54 7.06 -6.74 7.74
C THR A 54 5.99 -5.67 7.85
N ARG A 55 6.19 -4.54 7.15
CA ARG A 55 5.21 -3.47 7.07
C ARG A 55 4.19 -3.78 5.98
N SER A 56 2.91 -3.59 6.29
CA SER A 56 1.87 -3.49 5.26
C SER A 56 1.96 -2.15 4.55
N VAL A 57 2.19 -2.18 3.24
CA VAL A 57 2.29 -0.99 2.39
C VAL A 57 0.91 -0.69 1.81
N SER A 58 0.31 0.43 2.24
CA SER A 58 -1.03 0.84 1.80
C SER A 58 -1.02 1.35 0.35
N VAL A 59 -2.17 1.29 -0.32
CA VAL A 59 -2.42 1.92 -1.62
C VAL A 59 -2.97 3.33 -1.40
N THR A 60 -2.57 4.31 -2.21
CA THR A 60 -3.12 5.67 -2.15
C THR A 60 -3.33 6.30 -3.52
N THR A 61 -4.34 7.17 -3.62
CA THR A 61 -4.57 8.01 -4.80
C THR A 61 -3.80 9.34 -4.79
N ARG A 62 -3.10 9.62 -3.70
CA ARG A 62 -2.25 10.81 -3.59
C ARG A 62 -1.10 10.69 -4.58
N LYS A 63 -0.63 11.81 -5.12
CA LYS A 63 0.60 11.82 -5.93
C LYS A 63 1.84 11.50 -5.07
N LEU A 64 2.76 10.73 -5.66
CA LEU A 64 4.11 10.49 -5.17
C LEU A 64 4.85 11.82 -4.95
N ARG A 65 5.49 12.00 -3.79
CA ARG A 65 6.39 13.15 -3.51
C ARG A 65 7.84 12.80 -3.88
N MET A 66 8.68 13.83 -4.08
CA MET A 66 10.08 13.63 -4.52
C MET A 66 10.93 12.69 -3.63
N ALA A 67 10.62 12.57 -2.34
CA ALA A 67 11.38 11.72 -1.41
C ALA A 67 10.73 10.34 -1.17
N GLU A 68 9.60 10.05 -1.81
CA GLU A 68 8.86 8.80 -1.65
C GLU A 68 9.23 7.80 -2.75
N GLN A 69 9.08 6.51 -2.44
CA GLN A 69 9.36 5.40 -3.34
C GLN A 69 8.12 4.49 -3.52
N GLU A 70 7.82 4.17 -4.78
CA GLU A 70 6.74 3.24 -5.17
C GLU A 70 6.94 1.86 -4.52
N GLY A 71 5.88 1.32 -3.92
CA GLY A 71 5.91 0.01 -3.26
C GLY A 71 6.69 -0.04 -1.93
N VAL A 72 7.28 1.08 -1.50
CA VAL A 72 7.94 1.23 -0.20
C VAL A 72 7.10 2.09 0.72
N ASP A 73 6.79 3.32 0.31
CA ASP A 73 6.00 4.25 1.12
C ASP A 73 4.51 3.93 0.99
N TYR A 74 4.05 3.84 -0.25
CA TYR A 74 2.70 3.44 -0.67
C TYR A 74 2.79 2.76 -2.04
N PHE A 75 1.73 2.05 -2.42
CA PHE A 75 1.41 1.82 -3.82
C PHE A 75 0.61 3.00 -4.34
N PHE A 76 1.11 3.71 -5.35
CA PHE A 76 0.47 4.91 -5.85
C PHE A 76 -0.39 4.58 -7.07
N THR A 77 -1.66 4.98 -7.04
CA THR A 77 -2.64 4.67 -8.10
C THR A 77 -3.49 5.89 -8.42
N ASP A 78 -4.27 5.84 -9.50
CA ASP A 78 -5.35 6.80 -9.73
C ASP A 78 -6.63 6.41 -8.97
N ARG A 79 -7.60 7.34 -8.94
CA ARG A 79 -8.86 7.19 -8.19
C ARG A 79 -9.77 6.10 -8.77
N GLU A 80 -9.84 5.98 -10.10
CA GLU A 80 -10.67 4.99 -10.77
C GLU A 80 -10.18 3.57 -10.45
N SER A 81 -8.88 3.35 -10.57
CA SER A 81 -8.22 2.09 -10.22
C SER A 81 -8.41 1.74 -8.74
N PHE A 82 -8.32 2.72 -7.83
CA PHE A 82 -8.60 2.51 -6.41
C PHE A 82 -10.04 2.07 -6.15
N GLU A 83 -11.01 2.73 -6.79
CA GLU A 83 -12.43 2.40 -6.66
C GLU A 83 -12.72 0.98 -7.18
N GLN A 84 -12.14 0.59 -8.32
CA GLN A 84 -12.22 -0.78 -8.83
C GLN A 84 -11.63 -1.80 -7.85
N MET A 85 -10.50 -1.51 -7.22
CA MET A 85 -9.90 -2.39 -6.21
C MET A 85 -10.80 -2.54 -4.98
N LYS A 86 -11.43 -1.43 -4.55
CA LYS A 86 -12.38 -1.42 -3.44
C LYS A 86 -13.62 -2.27 -3.74
N GLU A 87 -14.20 -2.14 -4.93
CA GLU A 87 -15.34 -2.94 -5.37
C GLU A 87 -15.03 -4.44 -5.44
N ARG A 88 -13.80 -4.79 -5.81
CA ARG A 88 -13.31 -6.18 -5.87
C ARG A 88 -12.91 -6.76 -4.51
N GLY A 89 -13.05 -5.99 -3.42
CA GLY A 89 -12.73 -6.45 -2.07
C GLY A 89 -11.23 -6.64 -1.81
N HIS A 90 -10.36 -5.88 -2.47
CA HIS A 90 -8.90 -5.99 -2.32
C HIS A 90 -8.34 -5.32 -1.06
N PHE A 91 -9.17 -4.64 -0.27
CA PHE A 91 -8.74 -3.92 0.94
C PHE A 91 -9.35 -4.50 2.22
N ILE A 92 -8.56 -4.52 3.30
CA ILE A 92 -9.02 -4.79 4.67
C ILE A 92 -9.75 -3.56 5.23
N GLU A 93 -9.21 -2.37 4.95
CA GLU A 93 -9.81 -1.09 5.27
C GLU A 93 -9.52 -0.06 4.17
N SER A 94 -10.39 0.94 4.05
CA SER A 94 -10.17 2.09 3.17
C SER A 94 -10.78 3.36 3.76
N ALA A 95 -10.11 4.50 3.59
CA ALA A 95 -10.57 5.80 4.05
C ALA A 95 -10.21 6.92 3.06
N GLU A 96 -10.94 8.04 3.14
CA GLU A 96 -10.59 9.28 2.44
C GLU A 96 -9.98 10.27 3.42
N PHE A 97 -8.84 10.84 3.07
CA PHE A 97 -8.16 11.87 3.86
C PHE A 97 -7.58 12.94 2.95
N ALA A 98 -7.90 14.20 3.24
CA ALA A 98 -7.48 15.36 2.44
C ALA A 98 -7.72 15.17 0.92
N GLY A 99 -8.88 14.63 0.55
CA GLY A 99 -9.28 14.40 -0.84
C GLY A 99 -8.60 13.23 -1.56
N ASN A 100 -7.82 12.41 -0.84
CA ASN A 100 -7.14 11.24 -1.39
C ASN A 100 -7.59 9.97 -0.67
N TYR A 101 -7.72 8.87 -1.41
CA TYR A 101 -7.99 7.57 -0.80
C TYR A 101 -6.72 6.90 -0.31
N TYR A 102 -6.90 6.12 0.75
CA TYR A 102 -5.90 5.24 1.34
C TYR A 102 -6.57 3.92 1.64
N GLY A 103 -5.91 2.80 1.35
CA GLY A 103 -6.43 1.47 1.62
C GLY A 103 -5.34 0.48 1.96
N THR A 104 -5.60 -0.41 2.91
CA THR A 104 -4.66 -1.46 3.31
C THR A 104 -4.97 -2.75 2.55
N PRO A 105 -4.08 -3.25 1.67
CA PRO A 105 -4.29 -4.48 0.91
C PRO A 105 -4.51 -5.70 1.80
N ARG A 106 -5.28 -6.67 1.28
CA ARG A 106 -5.55 -7.95 1.92
C ARG A 106 -4.44 -8.98 1.71
#